data_AF-A0A0B1T8D6-F1
#
_entry.id   AF-A0A0B1T8D6-F1
#
_cell.length_a   1.000
_cell.length_b   1.000
_cell.length_c   1.000
_cell.angle_alpha   90.00
_cell.angle_beta   90.00
_cell.angle_gamma   90.00
#
_symmetry.space_group_name_H-M   'P 1'
#
loop_
_entity.id
_entity.type
_entity.pdbx_description
1 polymer ?
#
loop_
_entity_poly.entity_id
_entity_poly.type
_entity_poly.pdbx_seq_one_letter_code
_entity_poly.pdbx_strand_id
1 'polypeptide(L)'
;MENMDDREYLQKLLNEIGAHHFFYDACEPHLDIFIDAIMTTMKKQLVGPNKMDEDAEQSWRLLLNDVRTFMSEGIAIQRNVYLRQCMTPFEMADIRSKWEKIVEYGLQEAGEILCETAIQAFDVTVKAYSEETGFCTLPDKVKDFVVKCMVLETCPTFARRAMMEGMFTMLSRIFGDEEFKENVMRTWSKLYRVLEQAIIINIVEY
;
A
#
# COMPACT_ATOMS: atom_id res chain seq x y z
N MET A 1 -16.32 3.56 -27.58
CA MET A 1 -16.31 2.69 -26.40
C MET A 1 -17.16 1.49 -26.73
N GLU A 2 -16.53 0.44 -27.22
CA GLU A 2 -17.19 -0.84 -27.47
C GLU A 2 -17.27 -1.55 -26.12
N ASN A 3 -18.43 -2.10 -25.75
CA ASN A 3 -18.70 -2.83 -24.49
C ASN A 3 -19.15 -2.01 -23.25
N MET A 4 -19.60 -0.76 -23.38
CA MET A 4 -20.24 -0.04 -22.24
C MET A 4 -21.57 -0.66 -21.82
N ASP A 5 -22.24 -1.37 -22.72
CA ASP A 5 -23.56 -1.98 -22.47
C ASP A 5 -23.46 -3.25 -21.60
N ASP A 6 -22.26 -3.78 -21.41
CA ASP A 6 -21.98 -4.94 -20.55
C ASP A 6 -21.18 -4.48 -19.32
N ARG A 7 -21.92 -4.09 -18.28
CA ARG A 7 -21.35 -3.62 -17.02
C ARG A 7 -20.51 -4.69 -16.31
N GLU A 8 -20.87 -5.97 -16.45
CA GLU A 8 -20.12 -7.07 -15.83
C GLU A 8 -18.76 -7.25 -16.52
N TYR A 9 -18.74 -7.18 -17.85
CA TYR A 9 -17.48 -7.20 -18.60
C TYR A 9 -16.59 -6.01 -18.27
N LEU A 10 -17.19 -4.81 -18.20
CA LEU A 10 -16.48 -3.58 -17.83
C LEU A 10 -15.87 -3.69 -16.42
N GLN A 11 -16.62 -4.20 -15.44
CA GLN A 11 -16.11 -4.46 -14.10
C GLN A 11 -14.92 -5.42 -14.13
N LYS A 12 -15.04 -6.55 -14.82
CA LYS A 12 -13.95 -7.55 -14.89
C LYS A 12 -12.67 -6.94 -15.47
N LEU A 13 -12.79 -6.21 -16.57
CA LEU A 13 -11.67 -5.54 -17.22
C LEU A 13 -11.00 -4.51 -16.30
N LEU A 14 -11.81 -3.67 -15.65
CA LEU A 14 -11.29 -2.62 -14.76
C LEU A 14 -10.70 -3.20 -13.47
N ASN A 15 -11.24 -4.30 -12.95
CA ASN A 15 -10.63 -5.03 -11.84
C ASN A 15 -9.25 -5.57 -12.22
N GLU A 16 -9.10 -6.12 -13.43
CA GLU A 16 -7.81 -6.60 -13.94
C GLU A 16 -6.80 -5.44 -14.10
N ILE A 17 -7.24 -4.32 -14.69
CA ILE A 17 -6.41 -3.11 -14.80
C ILE A 17 -6.01 -2.60 -13.41
N GLY A 18 -6.95 -2.53 -12.46
CA GLY A 18 -6.69 -2.15 -11.08
C GLY A 18 -5.65 -3.05 -10.40
N ALA A 19 -5.80 -4.38 -10.55
CA ALA A 19 -4.84 -5.34 -10.03
C ALA A 19 -3.42 -5.14 -10.60
N HIS A 20 -3.29 -4.74 -11.87
CA HIS A 20 -1.98 -4.37 -12.43
C HIS A 20 -1.44 -3.07 -11.85
N HIS A 21 -2.29 -2.07 -11.62
CA HIS A 21 -1.89 -0.78 -11.07
C HIS A 21 -1.36 -0.87 -9.63
N PHE A 22 -1.77 -1.89 -8.87
CA PHE A 22 -1.15 -2.22 -7.58
C PHE A 22 0.38 -2.40 -7.69
N PHE A 23 0.88 -2.99 -8.78
CA PHE A 23 2.32 -3.19 -8.99
C PHE A 23 3.07 -1.92 -9.40
N TYR A 24 2.35 -0.89 -9.82
CA TYR A 24 2.89 0.46 -10.08
C TYR A 24 2.80 1.38 -8.86
N ASP A 25 2.52 0.82 -7.68
CA ASP A 25 2.33 1.58 -6.43
C ASP A 25 1.15 2.57 -6.49
N ALA A 26 0.15 2.30 -7.35
CA ALA A 26 -1.09 3.04 -7.34
C ALA A 26 -1.98 2.61 -6.16
N CYS A 27 -2.70 3.57 -5.58
CA CYS A 27 -3.74 3.36 -4.59
C CYS A 27 -4.98 4.17 -4.97
N GLU A 28 -6.08 3.86 -4.30
CA GLU A 28 -7.42 4.38 -4.55
C GLU A 28 -7.46 5.93 -4.59
N PRO A 29 -6.79 6.68 -3.69
CA PRO A 29 -6.74 8.14 -3.77
C PRO A 29 -6.10 8.70 -5.04
N HIS A 30 -5.17 7.96 -5.68
CA HIS A 30 -4.63 8.39 -6.98
C HIS A 30 -5.70 8.38 -8.08
N LEU A 31 -6.69 7.50 -7.97
CA LEU A 31 -7.80 7.42 -8.93
C LEU A 31 -8.74 8.62 -8.81
N ASP A 32 -9.00 9.10 -7.59
CA ASP A 32 -9.80 10.31 -7.38
C ASP A 32 -9.15 11.53 -8.06
N ILE A 33 -7.84 11.73 -7.84
CA ILE A 33 -7.07 12.81 -8.48
C ILE A 33 -7.11 12.69 -10.01
N PHE A 34 -6.95 11.47 -10.53
CA PHE A 34 -6.96 11.21 -11.97
C PHE A 34 -8.32 11.55 -12.60
N ILE A 35 -9.42 11.15 -11.96
CA ILE A 35 -10.79 11.41 -12.43
C ILE A 35 -11.09 12.90 -12.43
N ASP A 36 -10.72 13.62 -11.36
CA ASP A 36 -10.88 15.07 -11.27
C ASP A 36 -10.08 15.79 -12.36
N ALA A 37 -8.87 15.32 -12.65
CA ALA A 37 -8.03 15.86 -13.73
C ALA A 37 -8.67 15.64 -15.11
N ILE A 38 -9.24 14.46 -15.38
CA ILE A 38 -9.99 14.17 -16.62
C ILE A 38 -11.18 15.12 -16.74
N MET A 39 -12.04 15.19 -15.73
CA MET A 39 -13.23 16.04 -15.75
C MET A 39 -12.89 17.51 -15.96
N THR A 40 -11.88 18.00 -15.24
CA THR A 40 -11.39 19.37 -15.39
C THR A 40 -10.87 19.64 -16.79
N THR A 41 -10.13 18.69 -17.37
CA THR A 41 -9.59 18.82 -18.72
C THR A 41 -10.70 18.84 -19.75
N MET A 42 -11.65 17.92 -19.66
CA MET A 42 -12.80 17.86 -20.58
C MET A 42 -13.60 19.17 -20.56
N LYS A 43 -13.89 19.72 -19.38
CA LYS A 43 -14.59 21.01 -19.24
C LYS A 43 -13.83 22.19 -19.85
N LYS A 44 -12.50 22.17 -19.79
CA LYS A 44 -11.65 23.23 -20.38
C LYS A 44 -11.56 23.13 -21.89
N GLN A 45 -11.53 21.91 -22.44
CA GLN A 45 -11.36 21.69 -23.88
C GLN A 45 -12.68 21.75 -24.65
N LEU A 46 -13.79 21.36 -24.02
CA LEU A 46 -15.13 21.38 -24.62
C LEU A 46 -15.75 22.77 -24.46
N VAL A 47 -15.68 23.58 -25.52
CA VAL A 47 -16.12 24.97 -25.55
C VAL A 47 -17.05 25.27 -26.73
N GLY A 48 -17.73 26.42 -26.68
CA GLY A 48 -18.62 26.86 -27.76
C GLY A 48 -19.82 25.92 -27.96
N PRO A 49 -20.14 25.52 -29.20
CA PRO A 49 -21.25 24.60 -29.47
C PRO A 49 -21.07 23.21 -28.86
N ASN A 50 -19.83 22.81 -28.57
CA ASN A 50 -19.48 21.51 -28.00
C ASN A 50 -19.30 21.59 -26.48
N LYS A 51 -19.68 22.70 -25.84
CA LYS A 51 -19.56 22.84 -24.39
C LYS A 51 -20.32 21.70 -23.71
N MET A 52 -19.65 21.07 -22.74
CA MET A 52 -20.26 20.05 -21.90
C MET A 52 -21.46 20.67 -21.15
N ASP A 53 -22.64 20.15 -21.42
CA ASP A 53 -23.85 20.45 -20.66
C ASP A 53 -23.93 19.60 -19.39
N GLU A 54 -24.96 19.83 -18.58
CA GLU A 54 -25.14 19.17 -17.29
C GLU A 54 -25.37 17.66 -17.45
N ASP A 55 -26.12 17.24 -18.48
CA ASP A 55 -26.43 15.85 -18.75
C ASP A 55 -25.19 15.06 -19.20
N ALA A 56 -24.38 15.66 -20.08
CA ALA A 56 -23.10 15.10 -20.50
C ALA A 56 -22.12 15.04 -19.32
N GLU A 57 -22.02 16.11 -18.51
CA GLU A 57 -21.19 16.11 -17.32
C GLU A 57 -21.58 14.97 -16.38
N GLN A 58 -22.87 14.83 -16.08
CA GLN A 58 -23.36 13.80 -15.19
C GLN A 58 -23.07 12.40 -15.73
N SER A 59 -23.25 12.19 -17.03
CA SER A 59 -22.96 10.91 -17.68
C SER A 59 -21.47 10.54 -17.59
N TRP A 60 -20.58 11.50 -17.81
CA TRP A 60 -19.13 11.29 -17.63
C TRP A 60 -18.75 11.02 -16.17
N ARG A 61 -19.38 11.69 -15.20
CA ARG A 61 -19.17 11.41 -13.78
C ARG A 61 -19.59 9.99 -13.42
N LEU A 62 -20.72 9.51 -13.93
CA LEU A 62 -21.17 8.13 -13.69
C LEU A 62 -20.17 7.11 -14.25
N LEU A 63 -19.70 7.31 -15.49
CA LEU A 63 -18.69 6.43 -16.10
C LEU A 63 -17.38 6.44 -15.31
N LEU A 64 -16.87 7.62 -14.94
CA LEU A 64 -15.63 7.73 -14.19
C LEU A 64 -15.75 7.18 -12.77
N ASN A 65 -16.94 7.27 -12.15
CA ASN A 65 -17.21 6.62 -10.87
C ASN A 65 -17.19 5.10 -10.98
N ASP A 66 -17.71 4.51 -12.06
CA ASP A 66 -17.60 3.08 -12.32
C ASP A 66 -16.12 2.68 -12.53
N VAL A 67 -15.35 3.46 -13.30
CA VAL A 67 -13.89 3.29 -13.46
C VAL A 67 -13.20 3.29 -12.10
N ARG A 68 -13.47 4.29 -11.26
CA ARG A 68 -12.93 4.39 -9.92
C ARG A 68 -13.22 3.14 -9.09
N THR A 69 -14.50 2.76 -9.07
CA THR A 69 -15.01 1.70 -8.20
C THR A 69 -14.35 0.37 -8.56
N PHE A 70 -14.42 -0.01 -9.83
CA PHE A 70 -13.91 -1.30 -10.28
C PHE A 70 -12.37 -1.35 -10.26
N MET A 71 -11.67 -0.27 -10.63
CA MET A 71 -10.21 -0.24 -10.46
C MET A 71 -9.80 -0.33 -8.99
N SER A 72 -10.52 0.32 -8.08
CA SER A 72 -10.27 0.23 -6.64
C SER A 72 -10.51 -1.18 -6.11
N GLU A 73 -11.58 -1.85 -6.54
CA GLU A 73 -11.83 -3.27 -6.23
C GLU A 73 -10.66 -4.15 -6.68
N GLY A 74 -10.17 -3.96 -7.91
CA GLY A 74 -9.01 -4.66 -8.45
C GLY A 74 -7.74 -4.48 -7.61
N ILE A 75 -7.44 -3.23 -7.24
CA ILE A 75 -6.31 -2.89 -6.36
C ILE A 75 -6.47 -3.58 -5.00
N ALA A 76 -7.66 -3.48 -4.39
CA ALA A 76 -7.95 -4.07 -3.08
C ALA A 76 -7.86 -5.61 -3.10
N ILE A 77 -8.36 -6.27 -4.14
CA ILE A 77 -8.24 -7.71 -4.33
C ILE A 77 -6.76 -8.09 -4.42
N GLN A 78 -5.98 -7.42 -5.26
CA GLN A 78 -4.57 -7.73 -5.45
C GLN A 78 -3.75 -7.48 -4.18
N ARG A 79 -4.08 -6.42 -3.43
CA ARG A 79 -3.49 -6.13 -2.12
C ARG A 79 -3.73 -7.27 -1.14
N ASN A 80 -4.97 -7.78 -1.06
CA ASN A 80 -5.31 -8.92 -0.19
C ASN A 80 -4.57 -10.20 -0.61
N VAL A 81 -4.45 -10.47 -1.91
CA VAL A 81 -3.66 -11.60 -2.42
C VAL A 81 -2.19 -11.46 -2.00
N TYR A 82 -1.61 -10.26 -2.16
CA TYR A 82 -0.24 -9.98 -1.76
C TYR A 82 -0.03 -10.21 -0.26
N LEU A 83 -0.89 -9.65 0.60
CA LEU A 83 -0.81 -9.79 2.06
C LEU A 83 -0.90 -11.26 2.51
N ARG A 84 -1.61 -12.10 1.76
CA ARG A 84 -1.76 -13.53 2.06
C ARG A 84 -0.55 -14.36 1.61
N GLN A 85 0.07 -14.01 0.48
CA GLN A 85 0.98 -14.92 -0.23
C GLN A 85 2.43 -14.41 -0.37
N CYS A 86 2.73 -13.17 0.01
CA CYS A 86 4.04 -12.57 -0.27
C CYS A 86 5.23 -13.20 0.47
N MET A 87 4.98 -13.96 1.54
CA MET A 87 6.01 -14.47 2.44
C MET A 87 5.80 -15.95 2.76
N THR A 88 6.88 -16.72 2.67
CA THR A 88 6.90 -18.14 3.00
C THR A 88 7.11 -18.38 4.50
N PRO A 89 6.72 -19.56 5.03
CA PRO A 89 6.98 -19.91 6.44
C PRO A 89 8.47 -19.87 6.81
N PHE A 90 9.36 -20.28 5.90
CA PHE A 90 10.81 -20.24 6.12
C PHE A 90 11.33 -18.80 6.21
N GLU A 91 10.91 -17.92 5.30
CA GLU A 91 11.25 -16.49 5.36
C GLU A 91 10.77 -15.87 6.69
N MET A 92 9.59 -16.26 7.18
CA MET A 92 9.07 -15.72 8.44
C MET A 92 9.78 -16.26 9.68
N ALA A 93 10.14 -17.54 9.69
CA ALA A 93 10.93 -18.12 10.78
C ALA A 93 12.29 -17.41 10.90
N ASP A 94 12.93 -17.10 9.76
CA ASP A 94 14.16 -16.33 9.71
C ASP A 94 14.00 -14.90 10.23
N ILE A 95 12.95 -14.18 9.80
CA ILE A 95 12.62 -12.84 10.32
C ILE A 95 12.42 -12.89 11.84
N ARG A 96 11.66 -13.86 12.36
CA ARG A 96 11.38 -13.99 13.80
C ARG A 96 12.65 -14.21 14.61
N SER A 97 13.52 -15.13 14.17
CA SER A 97 14.80 -15.37 14.85
C SER A 97 15.70 -14.13 14.84
N LYS A 98 15.73 -13.38 13.74
CA LYS A 98 16.46 -12.10 13.69
C LYS A 98 15.80 -11.02 14.56
N TRP A 99 14.47 -11.01 14.67
CA TRP A 99 13.75 -10.08 15.54
C TRP A 99 14.05 -10.32 17.01
N GLU A 100 14.19 -11.57 17.44
CA GLU A 100 14.62 -11.91 18.81
C GLU A 100 15.97 -11.26 19.16
N LYS A 101 16.93 -11.28 18.23
CA LYS A 101 18.23 -10.59 18.41
C LYS A 101 18.08 -9.06 18.51
N ILE A 102 17.13 -8.45 17.78
CA ILE A 102 16.83 -7.02 17.88
C ILE A 102 16.21 -6.70 19.25
N VAL A 103 15.33 -7.57 19.75
CA VAL A 103 14.74 -7.44 21.08
C VAL A 103 15.81 -7.56 22.17
N GLU A 104 16.75 -8.50 22.04
CA GLU A 104 17.91 -8.65 22.94
C GLU A 104 18.85 -7.44 22.90
N TYR A 105 19.01 -6.82 21.73
CA TYR A 105 19.80 -5.59 21.57
C TYR A 105 19.18 -4.37 22.27
N GLY A 106 17.85 -4.32 22.34
CA GLY A 106 17.09 -3.21 22.92
C GLY A 106 16.27 -2.48 21.87
N LEU A 107 14.93 -2.48 22.05
CA LEU A 107 14.01 -1.85 21.11
C LEU A 107 14.11 -0.31 21.11
N GLN A 108 14.51 0.27 22.24
CA GLN A 108 14.69 1.72 22.36
C GLN A 108 15.94 2.16 21.59
N GLU A 109 17.05 1.46 21.79
CA GLU A 109 18.33 1.70 21.12
C GLU A 109 18.23 1.44 19.61
N ALA A 110 17.55 0.36 19.21
CA ALA A 110 17.20 0.12 17.81
C ALA A 110 16.26 1.23 17.27
N GLY A 111 15.35 1.73 18.10
CA GLY A 111 14.36 2.74 17.77
C GLY A 111 14.97 4.12 17.56
N GLU A 112 16.00 4.48 18.33
CA GLU A 112 16.79 5.69 18.11
C GLU A 112 17.54 5.66 16.77
N ILE A 113 17.92 4.47 16.31
CA ILE A 113 18.56 4.27 15.00
C ILE A 113 17.54 4.35 13.85
N LEU A 114 16.31 3.86 14.05
CA LEU A 114 15.30 3.72 12.99
C LEU A 114 14.18 4.79 12.99
N CYS A 115 14.04 5.55 14.08
CA CYS A 115 12.84 6.27 14.54
C CYS A 115 11.85 5.36 15.32
N GLU A 116 11.65 5.67 16.61
CA GLU A 116 10.99 4.84 17.62
C GLU A 116 9.57 4.39 17.24
N THR A 117 8.81 5.26 16.57
CA THR A 117 7.44 4.96 16.12
C THR A 117 7.43 3.91 15.00
N ALA A 118 8.43 3.89 14.12
CA ALA A 118 8.53 2.93 13.03
C ALA A 118 8.84 1.51 13.57
N ILE A 119 9.70 1.40 14.60
CA ILE A 119 9.97 0.11 15.24
C ILE A 119 8.72 -0.49 15.89
N GLN A 120 7.92 0.33 16.56
CA GLN A 120 6.67 -0.16 17.16
C GLN A 120 5.71 -0.71 16.10
N ALA A 121 5.63 -0.06 14.93
CA ALA A 121 4.84 -0.56 13.81
C ALA A 121 5.38 -1.88 13.22
N PHE A 122 6.71 -2.02 13.12
CA PHE A 122 7.33 -3.29 12.72
C PHE A 122 7.11 -4.40 13.75
N ASP A 123 7.19 -4.12 15.04
CA ASP A 123 6.93 -5.10 16.10
C ASP A 123 5.50 -5.65 16.00
N VAL A 124 4.51 -4.75 15.83
CA VAL A 124 3.12 -5.12 15.60
C VAL A 124 2.97 -5.93 14.30
N THR A 125 3.66 -5.53 13.23
CA THR A 125 3.65 -6.24 11.94
C THR A 125 4.15 -7.67 12.08
N VAL A 126 5.33 -7.86 12.66
CA VAL A 126 5.94 -9.19 12.85
C VAL A 126 5.04 -10.09 13.70
N LYS A 127 4.42 -9.55 14.75
CA LYS A 127 3.50 -10.28 15.64
C LYS A 127 2.13 -10.57 15.04
N ALA A 128 1.72 -9.86 14.00
CA ALA A 128 0.41 -10.02 13.38
C ALA A 128 0.30 -11.24 12.44
N TYR A 129 1.42 -11.84 12.03
CA TYR A 129 1.42 -13.00 11.13
C TYR A 129 0.83 -14.24 11.80
N SER A 130 -0.12 -14.89 11.11
CA SER A 130 -0.60 -16.25 11.42
C SER A 130 -0.42 -17.19 10.23
N GLU A 131 -0.23 -18.47 10.49
CA GLU A 131 -0.09 -19.49 9.43
C GLU A 131 -1.39 -19.71 8.65
N GLU A 132 -2.55 -19.49 9.30
CA GLU A 132 -3.86 -19.70 8.68
C GLU A 132 -4.30 -18.52 7.81
N THR A 133 -4.01 -17.28 8.22
CA THR A 133 -4.55 -16.07 7.57
C THR A 133 -3.49 -15.08 7.11
N GLY A 134 -2.20 -15.37 7.28
CA GLY A 134 -1.12 -14.44 6.95
C GLY A 134 -1.24 -13.15 7.77
N PHE A 135 -1.26 -12.01 7.09
CA PHE A 135 -1.38 -10.67 7.71
C PHE A 135 -2.78 -10.05 7.66
N CYS A 136 -3.84 -10.83 7.42
CA CYS A 136 -5.19 -10.27 7.28
C CYS A 136 -5.67 -9.45 8.50
N THR A 137 -5.13 -9.68 9.70
CA THR A 137 -5.49 -8.91 10.92
C THR A 137 -4.60 -7.69 11.16
N LEU A 138 -3.58 -7.48 10.34
CA LEU A 138 -2.64 -6.37 10.51
C LEU A 138 -3.29 -5.00 10.35
N PRO A 139 -4.20 -4.75 9.38
CA PRO A 139 -4.84 -3.44 9.21
C PRO A 139 -5.48 -2.92 10.51
N ASP A 140 -6.24 -3.77 11.20
CA ASP A 140 -6.88 -3.42 12.49
C ASP A 140 -5.86 -3.05 13.57
N LYS A 141 -4.72 -3.75 13.58
CA LYS A 141 -3.69 -3.60 14.62
C LYS A 141 -2.80 -2.36 14.42
N VAL A 142 -2.73 -1.80 13.21
CA VAL A 142 -1.91 -0.61 12.91
C VAL A 142 -2.72 0.67 12.75
N LYS A 143 -4.05 0.61 12.91
CA LYS A 143 -4.95 1.75 12.72
C LYS A 143 -4.53 3.01 13.49
N ASP A 144 -4.19 2.87 14.77
CA ASP A 144 -3.74 3.99 15.61
C ASP A 144 -2.41 4.59 15.16
N PHE A 145 -1.51 3.76 14.62
CA PHE A 145 -0.25 4.21 14.04
C PHE A 145 -0.49 5.02 12.76
N VAL A 146 -1.41 4.56 11.91
CA VAL A 146 -1.78 5.24 10.66
C VAL A 146 -2.37 6.62 10.94
N VAL A 147 -3.29 6.73 11.91
CA VAL A 147 -3.87 8.01 12.33
C VAL A 147 -2.78 8.99 12.78
N LYS A 148 -1.80 8.54 13.57
CA LYS A 148 -0.67 9.37 13.99
C LYS A 148 0.21 9.80 12.81
N CYS A 149 0.43 8.93 11.82
CA CYS A 149 1.22 9.28 10.63
C CYS A 149 0.49 10.25 9.68
N MET A 150 -0.83 10.15 9.57
CA MET A 150 -1.66 11.08 8.80
C MET A 150 -1.63 12.50 9.38
N VAL A 151 -1.65 12.64 10.71
CA VAL A 151 -1.53 13.93 11.41
C VAL A 151 -0.18 14.62 11.12
N LEU A 152 0.85 13.86 10.77
CA LEU A 152 2.18 14.37 10.44
C LEU A 152 2.36 14.74 8.95
N GLU A 153 1.31 14.66 8.12
CA GLU A 153 1.30 14.95 6.67
C GLU A 153 2.39 14.23 5.85
N THR A 154 2.96 13.15 6.37
CA THR A 154 4.02 12.40 5.69
C THR A 154 3.44 11.51 4.59
N CYS A 155 3.89 11.71 3.34
CA CYS A 155 3.59 10.80 2.23
C CYS A 155 4.12 9.38 2.53
N PRO A 156 3.27 8.32 2.54
CA PRO A 156 3.68 6.95 2.84
C PRO A 156 4.82 6.44 1.94
N THR A 157 4.85 6.88 0.68
CA THR A 157 5.88 6.52 -0.30
C THR A 157 7.21 7.24 -0.07
N PHE A 158 7.20 8.41 0.56
CA PHE A 158 8.43 9.12 0.95
C PHE A 158 8.98 8.55 2.27
N ALA A 159 8.10 8.20 3.21
CA ALA A 159 8.44 7.41 4.38
C ALA A 159 9.06 6.06 3.99
N ARG A 160 8.60 5.43 2.90
CA ARG A 160 9.15 4.17 2.38
C ARG A 160 10.64 4.18 2.15
N ARG A 161 11.16 5.16 1.42
CA ARG A 161 12.60 5.15 1.12
C ARG A 161 13.43 5.42 2.37
N ALA A 162 13.04 6.41 3.17
CA ALA A 162 13.74 6.75 4.41
C ALA A 162 13.68 5.62 5.46
N MET A 163 12.52 4.98 5.64
CA MET A 163 12.33 3.87 6.57
C MET A 163 12.99 2.58 6.09
N MET A 164 12.98 2.28 4.77
CA MET A 164 13.73 1.13 4.25
C MET A 164 15.24 1.33 4.38
N GLU A 165 15.76 2.52 4.05
CA GLU A 165 17.18 2.85 4.21
C GLU A 165 17.59 2.80 5.69
N GLY A 166 16.76 3.35 6.60
CA GLY A 166 16.97 3.25 8.04
C GLY A 166 16.94 1.81 8.54
N MET A 167 15.98 1.00 8.07
CA MET A 167 15.83 -0.40 8.45
C MET A 167 17.06 -1.21 8.01
N PHE A 168 17.50 -1.05 6.77
CA PHE A 168 18.71 -1.70 6.29
C PHE A 168 19.95 -1.24 7.04
N THR A 169 20.07 0.05 7.35
CA THR A 169 21.18 0.58 8.15
C THR A 169 21.20 -0.02 9.56
N MET A 170 20.04 -0.14 10.21
CA MET A 170 19.89 -0.79 11.51
C MET A 170 20.29 -2.27 11.43
N LEU A 171 19.75 -3.01 10.45
CA LEU A 171 20.03 -4.44 10.28
C LEU A 171 21.51 -4.72 9.98
N SER A 172 22.16 -3.92 9.11
CA SER A 172 23.61 -4.00 8.86
C SER A 172 24.44 -3.75 10.12
N ARG A 173 24.03 -2.80 10.97
CA ARG A 173 24.71 -2.54 12.25
C ARG A 173 24.58 -3.67 13.26
N ILE A 174 23.41 -4.31 13.32
CA ILE A 174 23.12 -5.36 14.31
C ILE A 174 23.72 -6.72 13.89
N PHE A 175 23.66 -7.06 12.61
CA PHE A 175 24.11 -8.37 12.09
C PHE A 175 25.49 -8.36 11.43
N GLY A 176 26.03 -7.18 11.14
CA GLY A 176 27.25 -7.02 10.36
C GLY A 176 27.02 -7.23 8.86
N ASP A 177 27.84 -6.58 8.03
CA ASP A 177 27.66 -6.56 6.57
C ASP A 177 27.82 -7.95 5.91
N GLU A 178 28.50 -8.91 6.56
CA GLU A 178 28.71 -10.26 6.02
C GLU A 178 27.47 -11.17 6.10
N GLU A 179 26.60 -10.96 7.10
CA GLU A 179 25.30 -11.67 7.20
C GLU A 179 24.19 -10.96 6.40
N PHE A 180 24.36 -9.68 6.07
CA PHE A 180 23.35 -8.86 5.38
C PHE A 180 23.44 -8.94 3.85
N LYS A 181 23.16 -10.13 3.32
CA LYS A 181 23.17 -10.43 1.87
C LYS A 181 21.88 -9.97 1.17
N GLU A 182 21.91 -9.89 -0.17
CA GLU A 182 20.80 -9.43 -1.02
C GLU A 182 19.48 -10.19 -0.78
N ASN A 183 19.57 -11.48 -0.45
CA ASN A 183 18.40 -12.30 -0.08
C ASN A 183 17.72 -11.81 1.21
N VAL A 184 18.49 -11.37 2.21
CA VAL A 184 17.97 -10.79 3.45
C VAL A 184 17.29 -9.45 3.13
N MET A 185 17.96 -8.58 2.38
CA MET A 185 17.35 -7.30 1.95
C MET A 185 16.02 -7.49 1.24
N ARG A 186 15.93 -8.48 0.34
CA ARG A 186 14.69 -8.80 -0.38
C ARG A 186 13.57 -9.25 0.57
N THR A 187 13.88 -10.10 1.54
CA THR A 187 12.92 -10.59 2.52
C THR A 187 12.40 -9.46 3.42
N TRP A 188 13.29 -8.60 3.91
CA TRP A 188 12.91 -7.44 4.73
C TRP A 188 12.16 -6.37 3.92
N SER A 189 12.46 -6.22 2.63
CA SER A 189 11.69 -5.36 1.72
C SER A 189 10.22 -5.81 1.60
N LYS A 190 9.99 -7.13 1.57
CA LYS A 190 8.62 -7.69 1.59
C LYS A 190 7.91 -7.35 2.89
N LEU A 191 8.59 -7.47 4.03
CA LEU A 191 8.02 -7.12 5.34
C LEU A 191 7.61 -5.64 5.41
N TYR A 192 8.47 -4.74 4.91
CA TYR A 192 8.12 -3.32 4.79
C TYR A 192 6.90 -3.12 3.88
N ARG A 193 6.88 -3.77 2.71
CA ARG A 193 5.77 -3.64 1.76
C ARG A 193 4.45 -4.13 2.35
N VAL A 194 4.47 -5.17 3.19
CA VAL A 194 3.28 -5.62 3.94
C VAL A 194 2.77 -4.52 4.85
N LEU A 195 3.64 -3.91 5.65
CA LEU A 195 3.28 -2.79 6.54
C LEU A 195 2.72 -1.60 5.75
N GLU A 196 3.37 -1.22 4.65
CA GLU A 196 2.90 -0.16 3.76
C GLU A 196 1.49 -0.43 3.22
N GLN A 197 1.20 -1.64 2.77
CA GLN A 197 -0.13 -1.98 2.27
C GLN A 197 -1.19 -1.97 3.37
N ALA A 198 -0.85 -2.37 4.59
CA ALA A 198 -1.76 -2.28 5.73
C ALA A 198 -2.03 -0.82 6.14
N ILE A 199 -1.03 0.06 6.02
CA ILE A 199 -1.19 1.50 6.23
C ILE A 199 -2.14 2.09 5.19
N ILE A 200 -1.95 1.76 3.90
CA ILE A 200 -2.78 2.28 2.81
C ILE A 200 -4.25 1.89 2.99
N ILE A 201 -4.56 0.65 3.40
CA ILE A 201 -5.95 0.22 3.69
C ILE A 201 -6.62 1.17 4.68
N ASN A 202 -5.93 1.50 5.77
CA ASN A 202 -6.47 2.37 6.82
C ASN A 202 -6.60 3.84 6.39
N ILE A 203 -5.84 4.30 5.39
CA ILE A 203 -6.00 5.64 4.82
C ILE A 203 -7.24 5.69 3.90
N VAL A 204 -7.52 4.61 3.17
CA VAL A 204 -8.65 4.52 2.24
C VAL A 204 -10.00 4.40 2.97
N GLU A 205 -10.00 3.77 4.15
CA GLU A 205 -11.21 3.60 4.98
C GLU A 205 -11.54 4.81 5.89
N TYR A 206 -10.69 5.84 5.91
CA TYR A 206 -10.87 7.08 6.68
C TYR A 206 -11.55 8.17 5.83
#